data_AF-A0A2S7YMS7-F1
#
_entry.id   AF-A0A2S7YMS7-F1
#
_cell.length_a   1.000
_cell.length_b   1.000
_cell.length_c   1.000
_cell.angle_alpha   90.00
_cell.angle_beta   90.00
_cell.angle_gamma   90.00
#
_symmetry.space_group_name_H-M   'P 1'
#
loop_
_entity.id
_entity.type
_entity.pdbx_description
1 polymer ?
#
loop_
_entity_poly.entity_id
_entity_poly.type
_entity_poly.pdbx_seq_one_letter_code
_entity_poly.pdbx_strand_id
1 'polypeptide(L)'
;MQRAVVNAMLLASGIGTLLGIAALSSALFFQAYLPHQVVTAPVYLQYGSSSNPYGVAPLVASRMKAMQDYDVSVTFTMPRSPANLDRGNFMVSLHLIDSGDQNTVGARADEFARSHIGFGVSKVLFSSRRPVLMPYVDPLVSLTSRVLLMAYHLLSSNSQRHTLTVKLAERVSFGKDSLKPAAAYIEVEAGQDIQIYSTQLTLTAQLRGLRYLMVHYRLLTYIVFTLLFWFFEVLFMSAAWSAWSSYMSLPASGSKFRIRESAPGDATDSGNELEHDDGDEDDDGDEAVPRGAFKHGSSPLLKRESGIKAEETFERSLADIPLAGAEADDEDESEEEDGKRQIVSGKGTSYSKEGAETVRSRVSQRFV
;
A
#
# COMPACT_ATOMS: atom_id res chain seq x y z
N MET A 1 -40.25 32.11 26.77
CA MET A 1 -38.82 32.05 27.18
C MET A 1 -38.45 30.68 27.75
N GLN A 2 -39.04 30.20 28.85
CA GLN A 2 -38.63 28.94 29.52
C GLN A 2 -38.66 27.69 28.61
N ARG A 3 -39.72 27.47 27.81
CA ARG A 3 -39.81 26.31 26.89
C ARG A 3 -38.74 26.30 25.80
N ALA A 4 -38.36 27.48 25.28
CA ALA A 4 -37.33 27.60 24.26
C ALA A 4 -35.93 27.30 24.82
N VAL A 5 -35.64 27.75 26.05
CA VAL A 5 -34.38 27.46 26.74
C VAL A 5 -34.25 25.97 27.04
N VAL A 6 -35.31 25.32 27.53
CA VAL A 6 -35.31 23.87 27.79
C VAL A 6 -35.09 23.07 26.51
N ASN A 7 -35.78 23.42 25.42
CA ASN A 7 -35.59 22.74 24.13
C ASN A 7 -34.17 22.96 23.56
N ALA A 8 -33.63 24.17 23.69
CA ALA A 8 -32.26 24.47 23.28
C ALA A 8 -31.22 23.67 24.09
N MET A 9 -31.43 23.54 25.41
CA MET A 9 -30.57 22.70 26.26
C MET A 9 -30.63 21.22 25.88
N LEU A 10 -31.82 20.71 25.54
CA LEU A 10 -32.00 19.32 25.15
C LEU A 10 -31.36 19.04 23.77
N LEU A 11 -31.49 19.97 22.83
CA LEU A 11 -30.80 19.90 21.54
C LEU A 11 -29.27 19.99 21.70
N ALA A 12 -28.77 20.91 22.53
CA ALA A 12 -27.34 21.05 22.78
C ALA A 12 -26.76 19.78 23.43
N SER A 13 -27.49 19.17 24.37
CA SER A 13 -27.11 17.90 24.98
C SER A 13 -27.05 16.76 23.96
N GLY A 14 -28.07 16.63 23.10
CA GLY A 14 -28.09 15.62 22.04
C GLY A 14 -26.97 15.81 21.01
N ILE A 15 -26.70 17.06 20.62
CA ILE A 15 -25.56 17.39 19.74
C ILE A 15 -24.23 17.02 20.39
N GLY A 16 -24.08 17.27 21.69
CA GLY A 16 -22.89 16.92 22.46
C GLY A 16 -22.66 15.41 22.58
N THR A 17 -23.72 14.61 22.79
CA THR A 17 -23.58 13.14 22.84
C THR A 17 -23.21 12.56 21.48
N LEU A 18 -23.82 13.06 20.39
CA LEU A 18 -23.43 12.73 19.01
C LEU A 18 -21.96 13.06 18.76
N LEU A 19 -21.50 14.24 19.17
CA LEU A 19 -20.08 14.61 19.02
C LEU A 19 -19.14 13.64 19.76
N GLY A 20 -19.53 13.17 20.95
CA GLY A 20 -18.79 12.16 21.69
C GLY A 20 -18.71 10.82 20.97
N ILE A 21 -19.82 10.36 20.37
CA ILE A 21 -19.88 9.13 19.58
C ILE A 21 -19.01 9.27 18.32
N ALA A 22 -19.11 10.39 17.62
CA ALA A 22 -18.29 10.69 16.44
C ALA A 22 -16.79 10.70 16.76
N ALA A 23 -16.40 11.26 17.91
CA ALA A 23 -15.00 11.27 18.37
C ALA A 23 -14.48 9.85 18.67
N LEU A 24 -15.31 8.99 19.27
CA LEU A 24 -15.00 7.58 19.53
C LEU A 24 -14.88 6.78 18.22
N SER A 25 -15.84 6.96 17.30
CA SER A 25 -15.83 6.35 15.97
C SER A 25 -14.57 6.74 15.18
N SER A 26 -14.20 8.02 15.24
CA SER A 26 -12.97 8.53 14.64
C SER A 26 -11.72 7.89 15.25
N ALA A 27 -11.69 7.73 16.59
CA ALA A 27 -10.56 7.07 17.25
C ALA A 27 -10.42 5.59 16.82
N LEU A 28 -11.54 4.86 16.72
CA LEU A 28 -11.57 3.48 16.23
C LEU A 28 -11.14 3.40 14.76
N PHE A 29 -11.59 4.33 13.93
CA PHE A 29 -11.16 4.43 12.54
C PHE A 29 -9.64 4.63 12.43
N PHE A 30 -9.06 5.54 13.23
CA PHE A 30 -7.62 5.75 13.26
C PHE A 30 -6.86 4.50 13.68
N GLN A 31 -7.34 3.77 14.69
CA GLN A 31 -6.72 2.52 15.15
C GLN A 31 -6.80 1.40 14.11
N ALA A 32 -7.93 1.24 13.43
CA ALA A 32 -8.12 0.21 12.41
C ALA A 32 -7.38 0.52 11.10
N TYR A 33 -7.37 1.79 10.69
CA TYR A 33 -6.84 2.21 9.40
C TYR A 33 -5.32 2.41 9.40
N LEU A 34 -4.74 2.96 10.49
CA LEU A 34 -3.30 3.21 10.58
C LEU A 34 -2.53 1.89 10.82
N PRO A 35 -1.71 1.42 9.86
CA PRO A 35 -0.80 0.31 10.11
C PRO A 35 0.35 0.74 11.01
N HIS A 36 0.98 -0.25 11.65
CA HIS A 36 2.35 -0.09 12.13
C HIS A 36 3.26 0.24 10.93
N GLN A 37 3.95 1.37 11.01
CA GLN A 37 4.70 1.94 9.88
C GLN A 37 6.11 1.36 9.77
N VAL A 38 6.64 0.83 10.86
CA VAL A 38 8.01 0.36 10.94
C VAL A 38 8.01 -1.03 11.54
N VAL A 39 8.58 -1.98 10.80
CA VAL A 39 8.85 -3.33 11.28
C VAL A 39 10.35 -3.45 11.47
N THR A 40 10.78 -3.54 12.72
CA THR A 40 12.19 -3.75 13.07
C THR A 40 12.41 -5.20 13.49
N ALA A 41 13.42 -5.83 12.91
CA ALA A 41 13.85 -7.18 13.24
C ALA A 41 15.35 -7.19 13.58
N PRO A 42 15.77 -7.76 14.73
CA PRO A 42 17.18 -7.93 15.02
C PRO A 42 17.80 -8.96 14.08
N VAL A 43 19.03 -8.71 13.66
CA VAL A 43 19.81 -9.61 12.79
C VAL A 43 21.03 -10.06 13.55
N TYR A 44 21.14 -11.36 13.76
CA TYR A 44 22.30 -11.96 14.42
C TYR A 44 23.28 -12.44 13.35
N LEU A 45 24.38 -11.70 13.20
CA LEU A 45 25.45 -12.05 12.28
C LEU A 45 26.23 -13.26 12.82
N GLN A 46 26.48 -14.22 11.93
CA GLN A 46 27.30 -15.39 12.12
C GLN A 46 28.66 -15.15 11.47
N TYR A 47 29.71 -15.52 12.17
CA TYR A 47 31.11 -15.34 11.77
C TYR A 47 31.80 -16.70 11.64
N GLY A 48 32.79 -16.80 10.76
CA GLY A 48 33.62 -18.00 10.57
C GLY A 48 33.00 -19.13 9.73
N SER A 49 31.69 -19.14 9.51
CA SER A 49 31.04 -20.18 8.69
C SER A 49 31.17 -19.97 7.18
N SER A 50 31.45 -18.74 6.73
CA SER A 50 31.60 -18.38 5.31
C SER A 50 32.72 -17.33 5.13
N SER A 51 33.04 -16.94 3.89
CA SER A 51 33.98 -15.85 3.62
C SER A 51 33.52 -14.51 4.21
N ASN A 52 32.20 -14.31 4.32
CA ASN A 52 31.58 -13.07 4.77
C ASN A 52 30.65 -13.30 5.98
N PRO A 53 30.53 -12.35 6.91
CA PRO A 53 29.54 -12.45 7.97
C PRO A 53 28.13 -12.29 7.39
N TYR A 54 27.24 -13.20 7.77
CA TYR A 54 25.86 -13.22 7.31
C TYR A 54 24.90 -13.43 8.47
N GLY A 55 23.64 -13.03 8.31
CA GLY A 55 22.62 -13.24 9.32
C GLY A 55 21.23 -13.35 8.72
N VAL A 56 20.34 -14.02 9.45
CA VAL A 56 18.94 -14.17 9.06
C VAL A 56 18.07 -13.42 10.07
N ALA A 57 17.17 -12.60 9.56
CA ALA A 57 16.17 -11.87 10.33
C ALA A 57 14.78 -12.47 10.09
N PRO A 58 14.08 -12.98 11.12
CA PRO A 58 12.71 -13.44 10.96
C PRO A 58 11.79 -12.25 10.72
N LEU A 59 11.06 -12.27 9.60
CA LEU A 59 10.05 -11.30 9.24
C LEU A 59 8.69 -11.90 9.57
N VAL A 60 8.06 -11.41 10.64
CA VAL A 60 6.71 -11.87 10.99
C VAL A 60 5.73 -11.38 9.91
N ALA A 61 5.33 -12.27 9.01
CA ALA A 61 4.46 -11.96 7.87
C ALA A 61 3.14 -11.25 8.24
N SER A 62 2.65 -11.48 9.48
CA SER A 62 1.48 -10.78 10.05
C SER A 62 1.69 -9.26 10.20
N ARG A 63 2.94 -8.80 10.37
CA ARG A 63 3.27 -7.37 10.51
C ARG A 63 3.39 -6.63 9.18
N MET A 64 3.40 -7.35 8.05
CA MET A 64 3.47 -6.78 6.70
C MET A 64 2.12 -6.84 6.01
N LYS A 65 1.62 -5.67 5.58
CA LYS A 65 0.38 -5.57 4.81
C LYS A 65 0.68 -5.82 3.33
N ALA A 66 -0.23 -6.52 2.65
CA ALA A 66 -0.16 -6.68 1.20
C ALA A 66 -0.42 -5.34 0.50
N MET A 67 0.06 -5.19 -0.74
CA MET A 67 -0.18 -4.01 -1.58
C MET A 67 0.32 -2.69 -0.94
N GLN A 68 1.41 -2.81 -0.17
CA GLN A 68 2.06 -1.70 0.50
C GLN A 68 3.52 -1.66 0.05
N ASP A 69 3.98 -0.48 -0.37
CA ASP A 69 5.39 -0.23 -0.68
C ASP A 69 6.17 -0.15 0.63
N TYR A 70 7.29 -0.87 0.72
CA TYR A 70 8.21 -0.85 1.85
C TYR A 70 9.62 -0.42 1.42
N ASP A 71 10.22 0.47 2.18
CA ASP A 71 11.65 0.75 2.11
C ASP A 71 12.38 -0.14 3.10
N VAL A 72 13.43 -0.81 2.63
CA VAL A 72 14.22 -1.74 3.45
C VAL A 72 15.57 -1.10 3.74
N SER A 73 15.86 -0.94 5.02
CA SER A 73 17.12 -0.39 5.51
C SER A 73 17.72 -1.29 6.57
N VAL A 74 19.05 -1.37 6.60
CA VAL A 74 19.78 -2.07 7.67
C VAL A 74 20.63 -1.06 8.41
N THR A 75 20.59 -1.13 9.73
CA THR A 75 21.41 -0.32 10.62
C THR A 75 22.42 -1.20 11.32
N PHE A 76 23.70 -0.90 11.10
CA PHE A 76 24.83 -1.55 11.75
C PHE A 76 25.30 -0.69 12.90
N THR A 77 25.50 -1.29 14.07
CA THR A 77 26.20 -0.68 15.20
C THR A 77 27.58 -1.28 15.28
N MET A 78 28.62 -0.49 15.04
CA MET A 78 30.00 -0.95 14.97
C MET A 78 30.97 0.03 15.65
N PRO A 79 32.12 -0.45 16.15
CA PRO A 79 33.17 0.42 16.64
C PRO A 79 33.89 1.13 15.49
N ARG A 80 34.51 2.26 15.79
CA ARG A 80 35.52 2.91 14.93
C ARG A 80 36.90 2.28 15.14
N SER A 81 37.01 0.97 14.97
CA SER A 81 38.29 0.26 15.05
C SER A 81 39.10 0.46 13.77
N PRO A 82 40.45 0.35 13.82
CA PRO A 82 41.30 0.41 12.63
C PRO A 82 40.85 -0.59 11.56
N ALA A 83 40.52 -1.83 11.94
CA ALA A 83 39.99 -2.84 11.03
C ALA A 83 38.76 -2.38 10.22
N ASN A 84 37.83 -1.67 10.87
CA ASN A 84 36.63 -1.15 10.20
C ASN A 84 36.90 0.10 9.34
N LEU A 85 37.85 0.94 9.74
CA LEU A 85 38.23 2.16 9.02
C LEU A 85 39.05 1.84 7.78
N ASP A 86 40.00 0.91 7.90
CA ASP A 86 40.92 0.50 6.84
C ASP A 86 40.24 -0.39 5.81
N ARG A 87 39.05 -0.94 6.14
CA ARG A 87 38.32 -1.85 5.24
C ARG A 87 37.88 -1.18 3.93
N GLY A 88 37.69 0.14 3.95
CA GLY A 88 37.22 0.91 2.80
C GLY A 88 35.79 0.56 2.40
N ASN A 89 35.53 0.54 1.09
CA ASN A 89 34.22 0.19 0.56
C ASN A 89 33.94 -1.31 0.71
N PHE A 90 32.76 -1.64 1.21
CA PHE A 90 32.25 -3.01 1.26
C PHE A 90 30.80 -3.05 0.77
N MET A 91 30.34 -4.22 0.34
CA MET A 91 28.96 -4.40 -0.12
C MET A 91 28.12 -5.02 0.99
N VAL A 92 26.83 -4.67 1.01
CA VAL A 92 25.82 -5.34 1.82
C VAL A 92 24.76 -5.89 0.89
N SER A 93 24.55 -7.20 0.94
CA SER A 93 23.52 -7.90 0.19
C SER A 93 22.31 -8.19 1.08
N LEU A 94 21.13 -8.13 0.48
CA LEU A 94 19.85 -8.44 1.09
C LEU A 94 19.10 -9.39 0.18
N HIS A 95 18.66 -10.51 0.75
CA HIS A 95 17.80 -11.47 0.10
C HIS A 95 16.54 -11.67 0.94
N LEU A 96 15.38 -11.32 0.38
CA LEU A 96 14.09 -11.58 1.01
C LEU A 96 13.59 -12.96 0.58
N ILE A 97 13.35 -13.82 1.55
CA ILE A 97 13.08 -15.24 1.36
C ILE A 97 11.64 -15.51 1.76
N ASP A 98 10.98 -16.31 0.95
CA ASP A 98 9.62 -16.77 1.22
C ASP A 98 9.53 -17.69 2.45
N SER A 99 8.30 -17.80 2.99
CA SER A 99 7.79 -18.66 4.05
C SER A 99 8.03 -20.16 3.83
N GLY A 100 9.28 -20.58 3.79
CA GLY A 100 9.67 -21.93 4.19
C GLY A 100 9.65 -22.09 5.72
N ASP A 101 9.61 -23.33 6.20
CA ASP A 101 9.73 -23.68 7.62
C ASP A 101 10.92 -22.95 8.27
N GLN A 102 10.64 -22.02 9.20
CA GLN A 102 11.66 -21.15 9.82
C GLN A 102 12.78 -21.95 10.49
N ASN A 103 12.49 -23.17 10.95
CA ASN A 103 13.48 -24.05 11.56
C ASN A 103 14.58 -24.47 10.59
N THR A 104 14.27 -24.51 9.29
CA THR A 104 15.21 -24.92 8.23
C THR A 104 15.93 -23.73 7.58
N VAL A 105 15.50 -22.50 7.85
CA VAL A 105 16.07 -21.30 7.22
C VAL A 105 17.51 -21.07 7.69
N GLY A 106 17.82 -21.34 8.96
CA GLY A 106 19.18 -21.18 9.50
C GLY A 106 20.21 -22.09 8.81
N ALA A 107 19.90 -23.38 8.67
CA ALA A 107 20.80 -24.34 8.00
C ALA A 107 20.99 -24.02 6.52
N ARG A 108 19.92 -23.61 5.82
CA ARG A 108 19.99 -23.20 4.41
C ARG A 108 20.74 -21.89 4.20
N ALA A 109 20.66 -20.97 5.16
CA ALA A 109 21.42 -19.72 5.10
C ALA A 109 22.93 -19.96 5.20
N ASP A 110 23.36 -20.94 6.01
CA ASP A 110 24.77 -21.36 6.08
C ASP A 110 25.24 -21.96 4.75
N GLU A 111 24.44 -22.86 4.17
CA GLU A 111 24.73 -23.44 2.85
C GLU A 111 24.78 -22.37 1.73
N PHE A 112 23.86 -21.41 1.76
CA PHE A 112 23.85 -20.29 0.82
C PHE A 112 25.09 -19.42 0.98
N ALA A 113 25.48 -19.09 2.21
CA ALA A 113 26.68 -18.29 2.47
C ALA A 113 27.96 -18.96 1.95
N ARG A 114 28.03 -20.30 1.98
CA ARG A 114 29.19 -21.05 1.49
C ARG A 114 29.20 -21.24 -0.01
N SER A 115 28.05 -21.58 -0.59
CA SER A 115 27.97 -22.05 -1.98
C SER A 115 27.50 -20.97 -2.95
N HIS A 116 26.68 -20.01 -2.50
CA HIS A 116 25.96 -19.04 -3.34
C HIS A 116 25.08 -19.67 -4.43
N ILE A 117 24.75 -20.97 -4.33
CA ILE A 117 24.01 -21.73 -5.35
C ILE A 117 22.48 -21.51 -5.25
N GLY A 118 22.01 -20.78 -4.24
CA GLY A 118 20.59 -20.46 -4.01
C GLY A 118 20.02 -21.08 -2.74
N PHE A 119 18.82 -20.66 -2.33
CA PHE A 119 18.15 -21.15 -1.11
C PHE A 119 17.38 -22.48 -1.29
N GLY A 120 17.68 -23.23 -2.36
CA GLY A 120 17.03 -24.50 -2.69
C GLY A 120 15.51 -24.38 -2.80
N VAL A 121 14.80 -24.98 -1.84
CA VAL A 121 13.32 -25.03 -1.77
C VAL A 121 12.69 -23.66 -1.48
N SER A 122 13.41 -22.75 -0.83
CA SER A 122 12.88 -21.42 -0.50
C SER A 122 13.15 -20.44 -1.65
N LYS A 123 12.08 -19.90 -2.24
CA LYS A 123 12.18 -18.92 -3.33
C LYS A 123 12.69 -17.59 -2.78
N VAL A 124 13.72 -17.03 -3.41
CA VAL A 124 14.15 -15.65 -3.17
C VAL A 124 13.18 -14.72 -3.88
N LEU A 125 12.40 -13.97 -3.11
CA LEU A 125 11.38 -13.04 -3.62
C LEU A 125 12.00 -11.75 -4.12
N PHE A 126 13.07 -11.31 -3.48
CA PHE A 126 13.75 -10.07 -3.83
C PHE A 126 15.21 -10.13 -3.40
N SER A 127 16.08 -9.51 -4.21
CA SER A 127 17.51 -9.40 -3.96
C SER A 127 17.97 -7.98 -4.22
N SER A 128 18.82 -7.44 -3.35
CA SER A 128 19.48 -6.16 -3.55
C SER A 128 20.88 -6.18 -2.97
N ARG A 129 21.80 -5.42 -3.58
CA ARG A 129 23.18 -5.28 -3.13
C ARG A 129 23.58 -3.81 -3.20
N ARG A 130 24.12 -3.26 -2.10
CA ARG A 130 24.47 -1.84 -1.99
C ARG A 130 25.89 -1.64 -1.46
N PRO A 131 26.65 -0.69 -2.04
CA PRO A 131 27.94 -0.30 -1.49
C PRO A 131 27.75 0.53 -0.23
N VAL A 132 28.68 0.36 0.69
CA VAL A 132 28.71 1.00 2.00
C VAL A 132 30.15 1.38 2.29
N LEU A 133 30.33 2.56 2.88
CA LEU A 133 31.62 3.06 3.32
C LEU A 133 31.47 3.55 4.75
N MET A 134 32.42 3.17 5.59
CA MET A 134 32.53 3.73 6.93
C MET A 134 32.94 5.22 6.82
N PRO A 135 32.20 6.17 7.42
CA PRO A 135 32.58 7.57 7.39
C PRO A 135 34.02 7.81 7.84
N TYR A 136 34.82 8.39 6.95
CA TYR A 136 36.19 8.76 7.24
C TYR A 136 36.25 9.87 8.29
N VAL A 137 37.22 9.78 9.20
CA VAL A 137 37.51 10.81 10.20
C VAL A 137 39.02 10.95 10.29
N ASP A 138 39.50 12.19 10.20
CA ASP A 138 40.93 12.47 10.31
C ASP A 138 41.50 11.99 11.66
N PRO A 139 42.69 11.36 11.67
CA PRO A 139 43.35 10.92 12.90
C PRO A 139 43.56 12.04 13.92
N LEU A 140 43.90 13.25 13.44
CA LEU A 140 44.09 14.43 14.29
C LEU A 140 42.77 14.89 14.92
N VAL A 141 41.68 14.93 14.15
CA VAL A 141 40.36 15.30 14.66
C VAL A 141 39.88 14.26 15.68
N SER A 142 40.10 12.98 15.41
CA SER A 142 39.80 11.89 16.34
C SER A 142 40.61 11.99 17.64
N LEU A 143 41.89 12.34 17.58
CA LEU A 143 42.74 12.54 18.76
C LEU A 143 42.24 13.74 19.58
N THR A 144 42.06 14.91 18.94
CA THR A 144 41.60 16.13 19.61
C THR A 144 40.23 15.93 20.25
N SER A 145 39.29 15.28 19.55
CA SER A 145 37.98 14.95 20.10
C SER A 145 38.08 14.01 21.30
N ARG A 146 38.98 13.03 21.28
CA ARG A 146 39.20 12.11 22.42
C ARG A 146 39.81 12.82 23.62
N VAL A 147 40.72 13.76 23.42
CA VAL A 147 41.35 14.54 24.49
C VAL A 147 40.35 15.54 25.09
N LEU A 148 39.66 16.33 24.26
CA LEU A 148 38.69 17.32 24.73
C LEU A 148 37.49 16.69 25.44
N LEU A 149 37.03 15.53 24.96
CA LEU A 149 35.89 14.81 25.53
C LEU A 149 36.34 13.64 26.41
N MET A 150 37.56 13.65 26.96
CA MET A 150 38.11 12.51 27.71
C MET A 150 37.21 12.11 28.89
N ALA A 151 36.78 13.08 29.70
CA ALA A 151 35.88 12.83 30.83
C ALA A 151 34.57 12.17 30.36
N TYR A 152 34.00 12.63 29.25
CA TYR A 152 32.80 12.03 28.67
C TYR A 152 33.04 10.58 28.22
N HIS A 153 34.18 10.28 27.60
CA HIS A 153 34.50 8.92 27.15
C HIS A 153 34.77 7.96 28.31
N LEU A 154 35.35 8.43 29.41
CA LEU A 154 35.57 7.63 30.62
C LEU A 154 34.26 7.30 31.34
N LEU A 155 33.29 8.23 31.34
CA LEU A 155 31.99 8.03 31.99
C LEU A 155 30.97 7.30 31.09
N SER A 156 31.07 7.45 29.76
CA SER A 156 30.11 6.90 28.79
C SER A 156 30.65 5.67 28.07
N SER A 157 30.08 4.50 28.36
CA SER A 157 30.32 3.24 27.63
C SER A 157 29.83 3.28 26.17
N ASN A 158 28.97 4.24 25.81
CA ASN A 158 28.43 4.38 24.45
C ASN A 158 29.25 5.29 23.54
N SER A 159 30.27 5.97 24.07
CA SER A 159 30.97 7.05 23.38
C SER A 159 31.62 6.68 22.04
N GLN A 160 32.01 5.41 21.86
CA GLN A 160 32.75 4.94 20.67
C GLN A 160 31.90 4.10 19.70
N ARG A 161 30.59 3.95 19.95
CA ARG A 161 29.69 3.24 19.05
C ARG A 161 29.33 4.14 17.88
N HIS A 162 29.39 3.60 16.65
CA HIS A 162 28.93 4.28 15.45
C HIS A 162 27.80 3.49 14.81
N THR A 163 26.72 4.19 14.47
CA THR A 163 25.56 3.61 13.81
C THR A 163 25.55 4.00 12.33
N LEU A 164 25.63 3.01 11.45
CA LEU A 164 25.60 3.20 10.01
C LEU A 164 24.31 2.61 9.43
N THR A 165 23.47 3.47 8.87
CA THR A 165 22.21 3.06 8.24
C THR A 165 22.35 3.03 6.72
N VAL A 166 22.03 1.88 6.13
CA VAL A 166 22.16 1.61 4.70
C VAL A 166 20.78 1.33 4.12
N LYS A 167 20.40 2.06 3.07
CA LYS A 167 19.14 1.86 2.34
C LYS A 167 19.34 0.76 1.29
N LEU A 168 18.85 -0.44 1.57
CA LEU A 168 19.06 -1.60 0.72
C LEU A 168 18.06 -1.65 -0.44
N ALA A 169 16.80 -1.33 -0.18
CA ALA A 169 15.77 -1.31 -1.21
C ALA A 169 14.76 -0.19 -0.96
N GLU A 170 14.22 0.34 -2.05
CA GLU A 170 13.19 1.36 -2.02
C GLU A 170 11.92 0.79 -2.64
N ARG A 171 10.78 1.04 -1.98
CA ARG A 171 9.44 0.75 -2.49
C ARG A 171 9.24 -0.68 -2.99
N VAL A 172 9.70 -1.65 -2.21
CA VAL A 172 9.43 -3.07 -2.44
C VAL A 172 7.97 -3.34 -2.08
N SER A 173 7.18 -3.73 -3.07
CA SER A 173 5.76 -4.06 -2.91
C SER A 173 5.54 -5.55 -3.13
N PHE A 174 4.78 -6.18 -2.23
CA PHE A 174 4.30 -7.55 -2.41
C PHE A 174 2.83 -7.52 -2.82
N GLY A 175 2.50 -8.19 -3.93
CA GLY A 175 1.13 -8.32 -4.42
C GLY A 175 0.22 -9.04 -3.42
N LYS A 176 -1.10 -9.00 -3.65
CA LYS A 176 -2.08 -9.68 -2.79
C LYS A 176 -1.96 -11.20 -2.86
N ASP A 177 -1.69 -11.72 -4.04
CA ASP A 177 -1.54 -13.17 -4.31
C ASP A 177 -0.07 -13.60 -4.31
N SER A 178 0.85 -12.66 -4.06
CA SER A 178 2.27 -12.95 -3.96
C SER A 178 2.62 -13.44 -2.56
N LEU A 179 3.53 -14.41 -2.55
CA LEU A 179 4.19 -14.90 -1.34
C LEU A 179 4.86 -13.74 -0.60
N LYS A 180 4.67 -13.68 0.73
CA LYS A 180 5.24 -12.64 1.58
C LYS A 180 6.58 -13.11 2.12
N PRO A 181 7.58 -12.22 2.26
CA PRO A 181 8.85 -12.61 2.84
C PRO A 181 8.67 -12.96 4.32
N ALA A 182 9.10 -14.17 4.68
CA ALA A 182 9.10 -14.65 6.06
C ALA A 182 10.47 -14.49 6.73
N ALA A 183 11.53 -14.38 5.94
CA ALA A 183 12.87 -14.13 6.44
C ALA A 183 13.63 -13.19 5.50
N ALA A 184 14.58 -12.44 6.07
CA ALA A 184 15.54 -11.67 5.32
C ALA A 184 16.94 -12.17 5.65
N TYR A 185 17.66 -12.62 4.63
CA TYR A 185 19.08 -12.92 4.72
C TYR A 185 19.88 -11.67 4.36
N ILE A 186 20.82 -11.32 5.22
CA ILE A 186 21.71 -10.17 5.04
C ILE A 186 23.13 -10.69 5.13
N GLU A 187 23.94 -10.36 4.14
CA GLU A 187 25.36 -10.68 4.15
C GLU A 187 26.16 -9.39 3.96
N VAL A 188 27.22 -9.28 4.77
CA VAL A 188 28.12 -8.15 4.78
C VAL A 188 29.41 -8.61 4.13
N GLU A 189 29.60 -8.21 2.88
CA GLU A 189 30.74 -8.61 2.04
C GLU A 189 31.98 -7.78 2.33
N ALA A 190 32.32 -7.72 3.62
CA ALA A 190 33.49 -7.06 4.15
C ALA A 190 34.54 -8.06 4.64
N GLY A 191 34.39 -9.36 4.37
CA GLY A 191 35.25 -10.38 4.96
C GLY A 191 35.05 -10.54 6.47
N GLN A 192 35.77 -11.48 7.08
CA GLN A 192 35.61 -11.83 8.50
C GLN A 192 36.23 -10.83 9.48
N ASP A 193 37.10 -9.94 8.99
CA ASP A 193 37.81 -8.97 9.84
C ASP A 193 36.93 -7.77 10.27
N ILE A 194 35.74 -7.62 9.68
CA ILE A 194 34.81 -6.55 10.05
C ILE A 194 34.21 -6.80 11.43
N GLN A 195 34.20 -5.76 12.25
CA GLN A 195 33.72 -5.82 13.62
C GLN A 195 32.37 -5.12 13.73
N ILE A 196 31.31 -5.87 14.04
CA ILE A 196 29.95 -5.32 14.18
C ILE A 196 29.36 -5.81 15.51
N TYR A 197 28.85 -4.90 16.34
CA TYR A 197 28.21 -5.23 17.61
C TYR A 197 26.79 -5.76 17.43
N SER A 198 26.00 -5.07 16.62
CA SER A 198 24.60 -5.44 16.38
C SER A 198 24.11 -4.92 15.04
N THR A 199 23.17 -5.65 14.47
CA THR A 199 22.58 -5.32 13.17
C THR A 199 21.07 -5.35 13.34
N GLN A 200 20.40 -4.34 12.80
CA GLN A 200 18.94 -4.23 12.83
C GLN A 200 18.42 -4.00 11.43
N LEU A 201 17.48 -4.84 11.01
CA LEU A 201 16.74 -4.68 9.77
C LEU A 201 15.47 -3.88 10.07
N THR A 202 15.25 -2.81 9.31
CA THR A 202 14.10 -1.93 9.46
C THR A 202 13.39 -1.82 8.12
N LEU A 203 12.14 -2.29 8.10
CA LEU A 203 11.23 -2.10 6.98
C LEU A 203 10.26 -0.97 7.29
N THR A 204 10.31 0.09 6.49
CA THR A 204 9.48 1.29 6.66
C THR A 204 8.41 1.31 5.57
N ALA A 205 7.14 1.31 5.95
CA ALA A 205 6.02 1.41 5.03
C ALA A 205 5.95 2.82 4.42
N GLN A 206 6.04 2.91 3.10
CA GLN A 206 5.85 4.16 2.35
C GLN A 206 4.35 4.47 2.22
N LEU A 207 3.82 5.22 3.17
CA LEU A 207 2.41 5.59 3.21
C LEU A 207 2.10 6.58 2.08
N ARG A 208 0.96 6.38 1.42
CA ARG A 208 0.46 7.27 0.36
C ARG A 208 -0.99 7.65 0.62
N GLY A 209 -1.40 8.79 0.07
CA GLY A 209 -2.78 9.28 0.14
C GLY A 209 -3.22 9.59 1.57
N LEU A 210 -4.45 9.17 1.91
CA LEU A 210 -5.08 9.45 3.20
C LEU A 210 -4.22 8.98 4.38
N ARG A 211 -3.58 7.83 4.25
CA ARG A 211 -2.75 7.25 5.32
C ARG A 211 -1.52 8.10 5.62
N TYR A 212 -0.92 8.73 4.61
CA TYR A 212 0.19 9.67 4.81
C TYR A 212 -0.27 10.91 5.57
N LEU A 213 -1.40 11.48 5.15
CA LEU A 213 -1.99 12.67 5.79
C LEU A 213 -2.31 12.41 7.27
N MET A 214 -2.91 11.26 7.57
CA MET A 214 -3.25 10.87 8.94
C MET A 214 -2.02 10.71 9.85
N VAL A 215 -0.86 10.41 9.29
CA VAL A 215 0.37 10.16 10.06
C VAL A 215 1.16 11.42 10.29
N HIS A 216 1.29 12.26 9.27
CA HIS A 216 2.01 13.51 9.39
C HIS A 216 1.17 14.58 10.11
N TYR A 217 -0.14 14.61 9.87
CA TYR A 217 -1.09 15.58 10.43
C TYR A 217 -2.16 14.92 11.30
N ARG A 218 -1.72 14.21 12.35
CA ARG A 218 -2.61 13.43 13.23
C ARG A 218 -3.75 14.25 13.83
N LEU A 219 -3.47 15.45 14.36
CA LEU A 219 -4.48 16.28 15.00
C LEU A 219 -5.48 16.87 13.99
N LEU A 220 -4.98 17.43 12.89
CA LEU A 220 -5.81 18.06 11.86
C LEU A 220 -6.76 17.03 11.24
N THR A 221 -6.22 15.88 10.84
CA THR A 221 -7.05 14.81 10.26
C THR A 221 -8.05 14.26 11.26
N TYR A 222 -7.68 14.11 12.53
CA TYR A 222 -8.61 13.65 13.57
C TYR A 222 -9.80 14.61 13.74
N ILE A 223 -9.56 15.92 13.76
CA ILE A 223 -10.62 16.93 13.84
C ILE A 223 -11.53 16.86 12.60
N VAL A 224 -10.96 16.81 11.40
CA VAL A 224 -11.73 16.72 10.15
C VAL A 224 -12.60 15.46 10.11
N PHE A 225 -12.05 14.30 10.49
CA PHE A 225 -12.83 13.06 10.56
C PHE A 225 -13.91 13.11 11.62
N THR A 226 -13.64 13.69 12.79
CA THR A 226 -14.63 13.85 13.86
C THR A 226 -15.79 14.73 13.41
N LEU A 227 -15.51 15.85 12.73
CA LEU A 227 -16.54 16.72 12.16
C LEU A 227 -17.33 16.04 11.04
N LEU A 228 -16.66 15.26 10.20
CA LEU A 228 -17.30 14.51 9.11
C LEU A 228 -18.23 13.42 9.64
N PHE A 229 -17.77 12.62 10.61
CA PHE A 229 -18.60 11.60 11.27
C PHE A 229 -19.79 12.25 11.97
N TRP A 230 -19.56 13.34 12.71
CA TRP A 230 -20.63 14.09 13.37
C TRP A 230 -21.67 14.63 12.37
N PHE A 231 -21.22 15.16 11.23
CA PHE A 231 -22.12 15.60 10.16
C PHE A 231 -22.97 14.45 9.62
N PHE A 232 -22.38 13.28 9.35
CA PHE A 232 -23.13 12.11 8.89
C PHE A 232 -24.10 11.58 9.95
N GLU A 233 -23.71 11.56 11.23
CA GLU A 233 -24.61 11.15 12.32
C GLU A 233 -25.83 12.06 12.44
N VAL A 234 -25.63 13.38 12.37
CA VAL A 234 -26.74 14.35 12.36
C VAL A 234 -27.61 14.17 11.12
N LEU A 235 -27.00 13.94 9.95
CA LEU A 235 -27.74 13.69 8.71
C LEU A 235 -28.60 12.42 8.83
N PHE A 236 -28.03 11.30 9.27
CA PHE A 236 -28.79 10.06 9.47
C PHE A 236 -29.86 10.19 10.54
N MET A 237 -29.58 10.90 11.64
CA MET A 237 -30.58 11.13 12.69
C MET A 237 -31.74 12.00 12.17
N SER A 238 -31.44 13.03 11.37
CA SER A 238 -32.46 13.88 10.74
C SER A 238 -33.29 13.12 9.70
N ALA A 239 -32.65 12.25 8.90
CA ALA A 239 -33.31 11.41 7.91
C ALA A 239 -34.18 10.34 8.60
N ALA A 240 -33.69 9.71 9.66
CA ALA A 240 -34.43 8.74 10.45
C ALA A 240 -35.65 9.41 11.13
N TRP A 241 -35.46 10.61 11.68
CA TRP A 241 -36.57 11.39 12.23
C TRP A 241 -37.60 11.76 11.16
N SER A 242 -37.14 12.20 9.98
CA SER A 242 -38.01 12.52 8.85
C SER A 242 -38.81 11.30 8.37
N ALA A 243 -38.15 10.15 8.20
CA ALA A 243 -38.78 8.90 7.81
C ALA A 243 -39.79 8.42 8.85
N TRP A 244 -39.43 8.41 10.13
CA TRP A 244 -40.33 8.08 11.23
C TRP A 244 -41.55 9.00 11.26
N SER A 245 -41.34 10.31 11.12
CA SER A 245 -42.43 11.28 11.08
C SER A 245 -43.37 11.06 9.90
N SER A 246 -42.83 10.68 8.73
CA SER A 246 -43.64 10.36 7.55
C SER A 246 -44.44 9.06 7.71
N TYR A 247 -43.86 8.04 8.33
CA TYR A 247 -44.54 6.77 8.63
C TYR A 247 -45.66 6.95 9.66
N MET A 248 -45.40 7.74 10.70
CA MET A 248 -46.41 8.07 11.72
C MET A 248 -47.46 9.07 11.23
N SER A 249 -47.17 9.82 10.15
CA SER A 249 -48.10 10.76 9.51
C SER A 249 -48.84 10.15 8.32
N LEU A 250 -48.61 8.88 7.96
CA LEU A 250 -49.52 8.16 7.07
C LEU A 250 -50.83 7.97 7.85
N PRO A 251 -51.93 8.62 7.44
CA PRO A 251 -53.20 8.37 8.08
C PRO A 251 -53.57 6.92 7.77
N ALA A 252 -53.68 6.10 8.82
CA ALA A 252 -54.61 4.99 8.75
C ALA A 252 -55.94 5.55 8.24
N SER A 253 -56.44 5.00 7.14
CA SER A 253 -57.80 5.26 6.67
C SER A 253 -58.74 5.19 7.88
N GLY A 254 -59.27 6.34 8.28
CA GLY A 254 -59.90 6.47 9.59
C GLY A 254 -60.26 7.91 9.92
N SER A 255 -61.26 8.43 9.21
CA SER A 255 -62.21 9.45 9.65
C SER A 255 -61.70 10.60 10.55
N LYS A 256 -61.66 11.79 9.93
CA LYS A 256 -61.78 13.15 10.48
C LYS A 256 -62.24 13.22 11.95
N PHE A 257 -61.47 13.91 12.78
CA PHE A 257 -62.02 14.73 13.87
C PHE A 257 -61.45 16.14 13.79
N ARG A 258 -62.15 17.00 13.04
CA ARG A 258 -61.98 18.45 13.13
C ARG A 258 -62.75 18.91 14.37
N ILE A 259 -62.04 19.40 15.38
CA ILE A 259 -62.64 20.18 16.46
C ILE A 259 -63.09 21.51 15.85
N ARG A 260 -64.40 21.66 15.68
CA ARG A 260 -65.06 22.90 15.23
C ARG A 260 -65.43 23.70 16.48
N GLU A 261 -64.78 24.84 16.64
CA GLU A 261 -65.12 25.88 17.61
C GLU A 261 -66.46 26.52 17.19
N SER A 262 -67.38 26.65 18.14
CA SER A 262 -68.76 27.11 17.94
C SER A 262 -68.86 28.63 18.00
N ALA A 263 -69.47 29.25 17.00
CA ALA A 263 -70.08 30.57 17.09
C ALA A 263 -71.41 30.58 16.29
N PRO A 264 -72.51 31.18 16.79
CA PRO A 264 -73.83 31.11 16.17
C PRO A 264 -74.20 32.39 15.38
N GLY A 265 -75.12 32.24 14.43
CA GLY A 265 -75.67 33.28 13.54
C GLY A 265 -75.50 32.84 12.09
N ASP A 266 -76.45 32.91 11.17
CA ASP A 266 -77.76 33.55 11.07
C ASP A 266 -78.52 32.83 9.93
N ALA A 267 -79.83 33.05 9.83
CA ALA A 267 -80.80 32.24 9.11
C ALA A 267 -80.92 32.50 7.59
N THR A 268 -81.65 31.57 6.94
CA THR A 268 -82.39 31.66 5.67
C THR A 268 -81.61 31.72 4.35
N ASP A 269 -81.80 30.74 3.46
CA ASP A 269 -82.71 30.88 2.30
C ASP A 269 -82.78 29.56 1.50
N SER A 270 -83.90 29.39 0.79
CA SER A 270 -84.52 28.16 0.31
C SER A 270 -84.15 27.77 -1.13
N GLY A 271 -84.31 26.47 -1.43
CA GLY A 271 -84.86 25.96 -2.71
C GLY A 271 -83.96 25.95 -3.95
N ASN A 272 -83.74 24.79 -4.58
CA ASN A 272 -84.72 24.21 -5.50
C ASN A 272 -84.26 22.83 -6.00
N GLU A 273 -85.23 21.95 -6.17
CA GLU A 273 -85.19 20.60 -6.72
C GLU A 273 -85.41 20.62 -8.25
N LEU A 274 -84.73 19.70 -8.96
CA LEU A 274 -85.19 18.91 -10.14
C LEU A 274 -85.58 19.69 -11.42
N GLU A 275 -85.46 19.24 -12.68
CA GLU A 275 -85.00 18.04 -13.40
C GLU A 275 -85.10 18.38 -14.93
N HIS A 276 -84.77 17.42 -15.80
CA HIS A 276 -85.01 17.32 -17.26
C HIS A 276 -83.98 18.00 -18.19
N ASP A 277 -83.55 17.43 -19.32
CA ASP A 277 -84.14 16.39 -20.18
C ASP A 277 -83.07 15.76 -21.11
N ASP A 278 -83.45 14.65 -21.70
CA ASP A 278 -82.74 13.51 -22.29
C ASP A 278 -82.06 13.71 -23.66
N GLY A 279 -81.28 12.69 -24.05
CA GLY A 279 -80.84 12.46 -25.43
C GLY A 279 -79.84 11.31 -25.56
N ASP A 280 -80.35 10.07 -25.48
CA ASP A 280 -79.65 8.82 -25.81
C ASP A 280 -79.23 8.77 -27.30
N GLU A 281 -78.12 8.08 -27.60
CA GLU A 281 -78.04 7.05 -28.65
C GLU A 281 -76.68 6.30 -28.57
N ASP A 282 -76.79 4.97 -28.53
CA ASP A 282 -75.76 3.95 -28.36
C ASP A 282 -74.80 3.79 -29.57
N ASP A 283 -73.62 3.20 -29.37
CA ASP A 283 -73.17 1.97 -30.07
C ASP A 283 -71.75 1.52 -29.61
N ASP A 284 -71.58 0.20 -29.60
CA ASP A 284 -70.64 -0.62 -28.85
C ASP A 284 -69.18 -0.69 -29.35
N GLY A 285 -68.27 -1.24 -28.51
CA GLY A 285 -66.91 -1.57 -28.93
C GLY A 285 -65.91 -2.09 -27.88
N ASP A 286 -66.32 -3.12 -27.12
CA ASP A 286 -65.57 -4.21 -26.47
C ASP A 286 -64.07 -4.11 -26.06
N GLU A 287 -63.87 -4.20 -24.74
CA GLU A 287 -63.11 -5.20 -23.96
C GLU A 287 -61.74 -5.77 -24.41
N ALA A 288 -60.77 -5.71 -23.48
CA ALA A 288 -59.86 -6.82 -23.21
C ALA A 288 -59.29 -6.79 -21.76
N VAL A 289 -59.50 -7.89 -21.03
CA VAL A 289 -58.76 -8.39 -19.85
C VAL A 289 -58.20 -9.80 -20.24
N PRO A 290 -57.49 -10.64 -19.42
CA PRO A 290 -56.67 -10.47 -18.21
C PRO A 290 -55.33 -11.26 -18.18
N ARG A 291 -54.60 -11.05 -17.08
CA ARG A 291 -53.63 -11.90 -16.31
C ARG A 291 -53.30 -13.35 -16.76
N GLY A 292 -51.97 -13.63 -16.81
CA GLY A 292 -51.29 -14.56 -15.87
C GLY A 292 -51.06 -16.04 -16.22
N ALA A 293 -49.77 -16.44 -16.20
CA ALA A 293 -49.15 -17.70 -15.70
C ALA A 293 -48.28 -18.54 -16.68
N PHE A 294 -47.26 -19.18 -16.07
CA PHE A 294 -46.41 -20.33 -16.48
C PHE A 294 -44.93 -20.11 -16.84
N LYS A 295 -44.13 -21.06 -16.34
CA LYS A 295 -42.66 -21.14 -16.25
C LYS A 295 -42.06 -22.03 -17.36
N HIS A 296 -40.76 -21.80 -17.56
CA HIS A 296 -39.67 -22.73 -17.92
C HIS A 296 -39.44 -23.13 -19.39
N GLY A 297 -38.19 -22.94 -19.85
CA GLY A 297 -37.53 -23.88 -20.76
C GLY A 297 -36.65 -23.28 -21.87
N SER A 298 -35.33 -23.33 -21.66
CA SER A 298 -34.27 -23.63 -22.64
C SER A 298 -33.90 -22.65 -23.79
N SER A 299 -32.58 -22.42 -23.83
CA SER A 299 -31.64 -21.78 -24.80
C SER A 299 -31.73 -22.23 -26.28
N PRO A 300 -30.87 -21.80 -27.25
CA PRO A 300 -29.85 -20.71 -27.32
C PRO A 300 -29.92 -19.84 -28.63
N LEU A 301 -28.90 -18.98 -28.80
CA LEU A 301 -28.27 -18.50 -30.06
C LEU A 301 -28.62 -17.11 -30.67
N LEU A 302 -27.50 -16.40 -30.91
CA LEU A 302 -27.19 -15.40 -31.95
C LEU A 302 -27.42 -13.89 -31.69
N LYS A 303 -26.27 -13.25 -31.41
CA LYS A 303 -25.63 -12.22 -32.25
C LYS A 303 -26.42 -10.94 -32.53
N ARG A 304 -26.04 -9.85 -31.84
CA ARG A 304 -25.80 -8.57 -32.52
C ARG A 304 -24.80 -7.71 -31.75
N GLU A 305 -23.71 -7.39 -32.43
CA GLU A 305 -22.68 -6.44 -32.03
C GLU A 305 -23.27 -5.02 -31.97
N SER A 306 -22.77 -4.23 -31.02
CA SER A 306 -22.82 -2.77 -31.10
C SER A 306 -21.41 -2.25 -30.86
N GLY A 307 -20.78 -1.78 -31.94
CA GLY A 307 -19.52 -1.07 -31.87
C GLY A 307 -19.74 0.38 -31.48
N ILE A 308 -18.80 0.92 -30.71
CA ILE A 308 -18.36 2.32 -30.79
C ILE A 308 -16.86 2.33 -30.44
N LYS A 309 -16.07 2.58 -31.49
CA LYS A 309 -14.88 3.44 -31.60
C LYS A 309 -13.74 3.28 -30.58
N ALA A 310 -12.72 2.52 -31.00
CA ALA A 310 -11.36 2.59 -30.49
C ALA A 310 -10.63 3.81 -31.08
N GLU A 311 -9.88 4.53 -30.24
CA GLU A 311 -8.83 5.45 -30.67
C GLU A 311 -7.51 4.68 -30.70
N GLU A 312 -6.96 4.50 -31.90
CA GLU A 312 -5.63 3.96 -32.12
C GLU A 312 -4.59 5.07 -31.96
N THR A 313 -3.66 4.91 -31.02
CA THR A 313 -2.39 5.66 -31.03
C THR A 313 -1.25 4.68 -31.21
N PHE A 314 -0.59 4.87 -32.35
CA PHE A 314 0.51 4.14 -32.97
C PHE A 314 1.66 3.77 -32.01
N GLU A 315 1.88 2.47 -31.81
CA GLU A 315 3.14 1.93 -31.28
C GLU A 315 4.22 1.96 -32.37
N ARG A 316 5.30 2.70 -32.10
CA ARG A 316 6.51 2.68 -32.92
C ARG A 316 7.40 1.52 -32.46
N SER A 317 7.28 0.40 -33.16
CA SER A 317 8.17 -0.76 -33.05
C SER A 317 9.56 -0.45 -33.63
N LEU A 318 10.59 -1.04 -33.03
CA LEU A 318 12.00 -0.68 -33.14
C LEU A 318 12.73 -1.49 -34.23
N ALA A 319 12.13 -1.65 -35.42
CA ALA A 319 12.65 -2.55 -36.46
C ALA A 319 12.84 -1.93 -37.86
N ASP A 320 12.84 -0.60 -38.00
CA ASP A 320 13.18 0.07 -39.26
C ASP A 320 14.22 1.18 -39.03
N ILE A 321 15.49 0.84 -39.21
CA ILE A 321 16.56 1.80 -39.47
C ILE A 321 16.91 1.65 -40.95
N PRO A 322 16.72 2.66 -41.81
CA PRO A 322 17.23 2.59 -43.16
C PRO A 322 18.76 2.69 -43.11
N LEU A 323 19.41 1.61 -43.53
CA LEU A 323 20.84 1.58 -43.81
C LEU A 323 21.04 1.98 -45.28
N ALA A 324 21.47 3.22 -45.50
CA ALA A 324 22.04 3.74 -46.75
C ALA A 324 23.00 4.85 -46.32
N GLY A 325 24.30 4.88 -46.61
CA GLY A 325 25.06 4.29 -47.69
C GLY A 325 25.85 5.43 -48.34
N ALA A 326 27.18 5.44 -48.22
CA ALA A 326 28.16 5.92 -49.20
C ALA A 326 29.51 6.29 -48.53
N GLU A 327 30.52 5.49 -48.86
CA GLU A 327 31.82 5.91 -49.44
C GLU A 327 32.73 6.85 -48.64
N ALA A 328 33.81 6.29 -48.09
CA ALA A 328 35.15 6.87 -48.17
C ALA A 328 36.17 5.72 -48.20
N ASP A 329 36.78 5.62 -49.37
CA ASP A 329 38.00 4.93 -49.75
C ASP A 329 39.21 5.51 -48.99
N ASP A 330 40.14 4.66 -48.57
CA ASP A 330 41.57 4.95 -48.52
C ASP A 330 42.30 3.65 -48.14
N GLU A 331 43.12 3.20 -49.07
CA GLU A 331 43.99 2.03 -49.00
C GLU A 331 45.11 2.19 -47.97
N ASP A 332 45.57 1.08 -47.40
CA ASP A 332 47.00 0.77 -47.38
C ASP A 332 47.23 -0.72 -47.02
N GLU A 333 47.95 -1.36 -47.92
CA GLU A 333 48.44 -2.74 -47.87
C GLU A 333 49.58 -2.89 -46.84
N SER A 334 49.61 -4.02 -46.11
CA SER A 334 50.85 -4.82 -46.00
C SER A 334 50.59 -6.20 -45.38
N GLU A 335 51.14 -7.17 -46.08
CA GLU A 335 51.11 -8.63 -45.94
C GLU A 335 51.81 -9.18 -44.67
N GLU A 336 51.35 -10.34 -44.17
CA GLU A 336 52.13 -11.57 -43.89
C GLU A 336 52.31 -11.76 -42.36
N GLU A 337 52.27 -12.93 -41.71
CA GLU A 337 52.36 -14.34 -42.09
C GLU A 337 51.86 -15.24 -40.91
N ASP A 338 51.28 -16.38 -41.26
CA ASP A 338 51.27 -17.72 -40.62
C ASP A 338 51.07 -17.96 -39.10
N GLY A 339 50.37 -19.07 -38.78
CA GLY A 339 50.62 -19.78 -37.50
C GLY A 339 49.48 -20.46 -36.75
N LYS A 340 48.87 -21.51 -37.33
CA LYS A 340 48.35 -22.74 -36.67
C LYS A 340 47.37 -22.68 -35.47
N ARG A 341 46.16 -23.20 -35.76
CA ARG A 341 45.39 -24.28 -35.08
C ARG A 341 45.34 -24.31 -33.54
N GLN A 342 44.11 -24.20 -33.00
CA GLN A 342 43.56 -25.29 -32.16
C GLN A 342 42.02 -25.32 -32.18
N ILE A 343 41.50 -26.49 -32.52
CA ILE A 343 40.07 -26.88 -32.47
C ILE A 343 39.76 -27.26 -31.03
N VAL A 344 38.72 -26.69 -30.39
CA VAL A 344 37.86 -27.43 -29.46
C VAL A 344 36.41 -26.92 -29.52
N SER A 345 35.53 -27.90 -29.70
CA SER A 345 34.07 -27.87 -29.72
C SER A 345 33.42 -27.19 -28.49
N GLY A 346 32.51 -26.25 -28.74
CA GLY A 346 31.64 -25.62 -27.73
C GLY A 346 30.17 -25.92 -28.03
N LYS A 347 29.69 -27.02 -27.48
CA LYS A 347 28.30 -27.48 -27.51
C LYS A 347 27.43 -26.52 -26.68
N GLY A 348 26.36 -26.00 -27.27
CA GLY A 348 25.46 -25.04 -26.60
C GLY A 348 24.53 -25.69 -25.57
N THR A 349 23.98 -24.85 -24.68
CA THR A 349 22.60 -24.97 -24.18
C THR A 349 22.05 -23.57 -23.91
N SER A 350 21.03 -23.23 -24.69
CA SER A 350 20.10 -22.13 -24.46
C SER A 350 19.28 -22.39 -23.20
N TYR A 351 19.20 -21.43 -22.28
CA TYR A 351 18.20 -21.46 -21.21
C TYR A 351 17.03 -20.57 -21.60
N SER A 352 15.88 -21.21 -21.81
CA SER A 352 14.58 -20.59 -22.00
C SER A 352 14.12 -19.94 -20.70
N LYS A 353 13.53 -18.74 -20.82
CA LYS A 353 12.97 -17.98 -19.71
C LYS A 353 11.46 -18.03 -19.85
N GLU A 354 10.81 -18.83 -19.00
CA GLU A 354 9.37 -18.90 -18.88
C GLU A 354 9.00 -18.71 -17.40
N GLY A 355 8.04 -17.82 -17.13
CA GLY A 355 7.57 -17.50 -15.77
C GLY A 355 7.86 -16.07 -15.33
N ALA A 356 7.20 -15.10 -15.96
CA ALA A 356 7.15 -13.72 -15.49
C ALA A 356 6.17 -13.61 -14.31
N GLU A 357 6.67 -13.40 -13.09
CA GLU A 357 5.92 -12.78 -12.01
C GLU A 357 6.52 -11.41 -11.69
N THR A 358 5.67 -10.40 -11.67
CA THR A 358 6.04 -8.99 -11.82
C THR A 358 6.41 -8.35 -10.49
N VAL A 359 7.67 -8.44 -10.09
CA VAL A 359 8.25 -7.48 -9.12
C VAL A 359 8.64 -6.23 -9.89
N ARG A 360 7.79 -5.19 -9.83
CA ARG A 360 8.09 -3.87 -10.44
C ARG A 360 8.95 -3.05 -9.49
N SER A 361 10.22 -2.82 -9.85
CA SER A 361 10.97 -1.67 -9.37
C SER A 361 11.14 -0.68 -10.53
N ARG A 362 10.90 0.61 -10.27
CA ARG A 362 11.18 1.68 -11.24
C ARG A 362 12.46 2.38 -10.78
N VAL A 363 13.47 2.42 -11.65
CA VAL A 363 14.64 3.28 -11.51
C VAL A 363 14.19 4.72 -11.78
N SER A 364 14.44 5.65 -10.86
CA SER A 364 14.16 7.07 -11.06
C SER A 364 15.45 7.86 -11.19
N GLN A 365 15.58 8.57 -12.31
CA GLN A 365 16.55 9.63 -12.52
C GLN A 365 16.29 10.78 -11.53
N ARG A 366 17.38 11.32 -10.95
CA ARG A 366 17.35 12.53 -10.13
C ARG A 366 17.07 13.74 -11.03
N PHE A 367 16.09 14.55 -10.64
CA PHE A 367 16.04 15.96 -11.05
C PHE A 367 16.95 16.76 -10.12
N VAL A 368 17.81 17.57 -10.74
CA VAL A 368 18.65 18.61 -10.10
C VAL A 368 17.80 19.82 -9.80
#